data_AF-A0A958H3E7-F1
#
_entry.id   AF-A0A958H3E7-F1
#
_cell.length_a   1.000
_cell.length_b   1.000
_cell.length_c   1.000
_cell.angle_alpha   90.00
_cell.angle_beta   90.00
_cell.angle_gamma   90.00
#
_symmetry.space_group_name_H-M   'P 1'
#
loop_
_entity.id
_entity.type
_entity.pdbx_description
1 polymer ?
#
loop_
_entity_poly.entity_id
_entity_poly.type
_entity_poly.pdbx_seq_one_letter_code
_entity_poly.pdbx_strand_id
1 'polypeptide(L)'
;MIKILGLILMAILALVGCQSQAVEPAAPARLAEVANRGAEVMPFDLERTTHIFEKTDNGGLQQVISDDGDAAQIELIRTHLAEEAQRFSQGDFHDPQMIHGENMAGLHQLMMGYKNINLEYSDIENG
;
A
#
# COMPACT_ATOMS: atom_id res chain seq x y z
N MET A 1 5.09 7.24 67.98
CA MET A 1 5.85 5.97 67.97
C MET A 1 5.05 4.93 67.20
N ILE A 2 5.54 4.53 66.02
CA ILE A 2 5.53 3.17 65.43
C ILE A 2 6.38 3.29 64.14
N LYS A 3 7.45 2.49 64.07
CA LYS A 3 8.37 2.36 62.93
C LYS A 3 8.01 1.06 62.19
N ILE A 4 7.86 1.09 60.87
CA ILE A 4 7.98 -0.07 59.95
C ILE A 4 8.51 0.52 58.63
N LEU A 5 9.82 0.53 58.38
CA LEU A 5 10.67 -0.53 57.80
C LEU A 5 10.17 -1.05 56.44
N GLY A 6 10.72 -0.45 55.38
CA GLY A 6 11.24 -1.12 54.17
C GLY A 6 10.31 -2.00 53.32
N LEU A 7 10.00 -1.50 52.12
CA LEU A 7 10.04 -2.34 50.91
C LEU A 7 10.34 -1.48 49.69
N ILE A 8 11.56 -1.62 49.17
CA ILE A 8 11.94 -1.15 47.84
C ILE A 8 11.13 -2.00 46.85
N LEU A 9 10.23 -1.38 46.08
CA LEU A 9 9.67 -2.00 44.89
C LEU A 9 10.15 -1.23 43.67
N MET A 10 11.25 -1.71 43.11
CA MET A 10 11.72 -1.40 41.78
C MET A 10 10.72 -2.01 40.79
N ALA A 11 10.03 -1.20 39.98
CA ALA A 11 9.17 -1.72 38.91
C ALA A 11 9.15 -0.78 37.70
N ILE A 12 10.17 -0.97 36.86
CA ILE A 12 10.10 -1.04 35.39
C ILE A 12 9.52 0.20 34.69
N LEU A 13 10.45 1.05 34.27
CA LEU A 13 10.28 2.00 33.16
C LEU A 13 9.97 1.18 31.89
N ALA A 14 8.69 1.04 31.55
CA ALA A 14 8.29 0.50 30.26
C ALA A 14 8.63 1.53 29.18
N LEU A 15 9.85 1.44 28.63
CA LEU A 15 10.10 1.93 27.29
C LEU A 15 9.19 1.12 26.36
N VAL A 16 8.02 1.67 26.06
CA VAL A 16 7.26 1.28 24.87
C VAL A 16 8.13 1.72 23.70
N GLY A 17 9.03 0.83 23.28
CA GLY A 17 9.78 0.98 22.06
C GLY A 17 8.77 1.12 20.93
N CYS A 18 8.74 2.29 20.30
CA CYS A 18 8.14 2.47 19.00
C CYS A 18 8.91 1.51 18.07
N GLN A 19 8.40 0.29 17.89
CA GLN A 19 8.98 -0.66 16.96
C GLN A 19 8.67 -0.12 15.56
N SER A 20 9.57 0.71 15.03
CA SER A 20 9.63 0.95 13.59
C SER A 20 9.94 -0.40 12.95
N GLN A 21 8.90 -1.07 12.44
CA GLN A 21 9.08 -2.23 11.59
C GLN A 21 9.82 -1.75 10.35
N ALA A 22 11.10 -2.08 10.25
CA ALA A 22 11.82 -1.96 8.99
C ALA A 22 11.08 -2.87 7.99
N VAL A 23 10.62 -2.29 6.89
CA VAL A 23 10.04 -3.07 5.79
C VAL A 23 11.21 -3.74 5.08
N GLU A 24 11.47 -5.00 5.41
CA GLU A 24 12.42 -5.83 4.68
C GLU A 24 11.99 -5.92 3.20
N PRO A 25 12.92 -5.84 2.24
CA PRO A 25 12.59 -6.00 0.84
C PRO A 25 11.91 -7.35 0.60
N ALA A 26 10.88 -7.36 -0.26
CA ALA A 26 10.11 -8.56 -0.53
C ALA A 26 11.01 -9.69 -1.08
N ALA A 27 10.80 -10.92 -0.59
CA ALA A 27 11.52 -12.08 -1.09
C ALA A 27 11.27 -12.28 -2.61
N PRO A 28 12.24 -12.78 -3.41
CA PRO A 28 12.07 -12.94 -4.85
C PRO A 28 10.84 -13.76 -5.26
N ALA A 29 10.53 -14.82 -4.51
CA ALA A 29 9.35 -15.64 -4.74
C ALA A 29 8.04 -14.84 -4.60
N ARG A 30 8.00 -13.87 -3.67
CA ARG A 30 6.85 -13.00 -3.47
C ARG A 30 6.67 -12.02 -4.62
N LEU A 31 7.77 -11.47 -5.15
CA LEU A 31 7.75 -10.58 -6.30
C LEU A 31 7.22 -11.29 -7.56
N ALA A 32 7.66 -12.53 -7.80
CA ALA A 32 7.16 -13.33 -8.91
C ALA A 32 5.66 -13.65 -8.78
N GLU A 33 5.18 -13.95 -7.57
CA GLU A 33 3.76 -14.18 -7.32
C GLU A 33 2.92 -12.92 -7.56
N VAL A 34 3.40 -11.75 -7.11
CA VAL A 34 2.75 -10.45 -7.36
C VAL A 34 2.70 -10.15 -8.85
N ALA A 35 3.78 -10.39 -9.60
CA ALA A 35 3.80 -10.20 -11.05
C ALA A 35 2.77 -11.09 -11.76
N ASN A 36 2.72 -12.38 -11.40
CA ASN A 36 1.78 -13.33 -12.00
C ASN A 36 0.32 -12.95 -11.74
N ARG A 37 -0.02 -12.60 -10.49
CA ARG A 37 -1.39 -12.19 -10.14
C ARG A 37 -1.74 -10.81 -10.69
N GLY A 38 -0.75 -9.92 -10.77
CA GLY A 38 -0.89 -8.61 -11.38
C GLY A 38 -1.39 -8.71 -12.82
N ALA A 39 -0.86 -9.65 -13.61
CA ALA A 39 -1.26 -9.84 -15.00
C ALA A 39 -2.72 -10.28 -15.19
N GLU A 40 -3.38 -10.80 -14.14
CA GLU A 40 -4.81 -11.15 -14.17
C GLU A 40 -5.71 -9.93 -13.86
N VAL A 41 -5.16 -8.90 -13.22
CA VAL A 41 -5.89 -7.73 -12.68
C VAL A 41 -5.64 -6.48 -13.53
N MET A 42 -4.39 -6.26 -13.94
CA MET A 42 -3.96 -5.08 -14.69
C MET A 42 -4.04 -5.38 -16.19
N PRO A 43 -4.87 -4.65 -16.97
CA PRO A 43 -5.13 -4.97 -18.37
C PRO A 43 -4.05 -4.48 -19.33
N PHE A 44 -2.87 -4.11 -18.83
CA PHE A 44 -1.71 -3.61 -19.59
C PHE A 44 -0.47 -4.47 -19.33
N ASP A 45 0.50 -4.42 -20.25
CA ASP A 45 1.73 -5.18 -20.16
C ASP A 45 2.64 -4.67 -19.02
N LEU A 46 2.76 -5.46 -17.95
CA LEU A 46 3.57 -5.12 -16.78
C LEU A 46 5.07 -5.03 -17.05
N GLU A 47 5.57 -5.74 -18.07
CA GLU A 47 6.99 -5.68 -18.45
C GLU A 47 7.33 -4.41 -19.24
N ARG A 48 6.32 -3.65 -19.68
CA ARG A 48 6.44 -2.38 -20.41
C ARG A 48 5.94 -1.20 -19.58
N THR A 49 5.87 -1.36 -18.26
CA THR A 49 5.45 -0.31 -17.34
C THR A 49 6.33 -0.22 -16.11
N THR A 50 6.54 1.00 -15.65
CA THR A 50 7.14 1.28 -14.35
C THR A 50 6.07 1.70 -13.35
N HIS A 51 5.95 0.96 -12.24
CA HIS A 51 5.12 1.33 -11.10
C HIS A 51 5.98 2.05 -10.06
N ILE A 52 5.59 3.28 -9.70
CA ILE A 52 6.31 4.13 -8.76
C ILE A 52 5.40 4.35 -7.54
N PHE A 53 5.90 4.03 -6.36
CA PHE A 53 5.22 4.28 -5.09
C PHE A 53 6.08 5.21 -4.24
N GLU A 54 5.53 6.37 -3.92
CA GLU A 54 6.19 7.38 -3.11
C GLU A 54 5.40 7.62 -1.83
N LYS A 55 6.11 7.67 -0.70
CA LYS A 55 5.53 8.11 0.55
C LYS A 55 5.61 9.63 0.62
N THR A 56 4.48 10.28 0.89
CA THR A 56 4.40 11.72 1.11
C THR A 56 4.08 12.01 2.58
N ASP A 57 4.19 13.27 3.00
CA ASP A 57 3.84 13.68 4.37
C ASP A 57 2.36 13.42 4.70
N ASN A 58 1.49 13.37 3.68
CA ASN A 58 0.04 13.25 3.82
C ASN A 58 -0.51 11.90 3.34
N GLY A 59 0.34 10.94 2.97
CA GLY A 59 -0.12 9.64 2.48
C GLY A 59 0.86 8.97 1.52
N GLY A 60 0.35 8.48 0.40
CA GLY A 60 1.13 7.86 -0.67
C GLY A 60 0.72 8.38 -2.04
N LEU A 61 1.66 8.37 -2.97
CA LEU A 61 1.46 8.61 -4.39
C LEU A 61 1.80 7.33 -5.15
N GLN A 62 0.90 6.90 -6.03
CA GLN A 62 1.18 5.85 -7.01
C GLN A 62 1.18 6.47 -8.40
N GLN A 63 2.19 6.14 -9.20
CA GLN A 63 2.24 6.44 -10.62
C GLN A 63 2.49 5.14 -11.38
N VAL A 64 1.88 5.02 -12.55
CA VAL A 64 2.12 3.91 -13.48
C VAL A 64 2.41 4.55 -14.84
N ILE A 65 3.60 4.30 -15.36
CA ILE A 65 4.03 4.88 -16.64
C ILE A 65 4.32 3.77 -17.64
N SER A 66 3.95 4.00 -18.90
CA SER A 66 4.43 3.23 -20.05
C SER A 66 5.89 3.59 -20.32
N ASP A 67 6.75 2.57 -20.42
CA ASP A 67 8.19 2.77 -20.59
C ASP A 67 8.56 3.17 -22.03
N ASP A 68 7.71 2.83 -23.01
CA ASP A 68 7.92 3.08 -24.43
C ASP A 68 6.94 4.07 -25.05
N GLY A 69 6.02 4.62 -24.25
CA GLY A 69 5.05 5.63 -24.68
C GLY A 69 3.99 5.09 -25.64
N ASP A 70 3.76 3.78 -25.66
CA ASP A 70 2.73 3.15 -26.49
C ASP A 70 1.34 3.67 -26.12
N ALA A 71 0.62 4.21 -27.10
CA ALA A 71 -0.68 4.85 -26.86
C ALA A 71 -1.74 3.89 -26.33
N ALA A 72 -1.69 2.60 -26.72
CA ALA A 72 -2.64 1.61 -26.22
C ALA A 72 -2.32 1.24 -24.77
N GLN A 73 -1.04 1.09 -24.42
CA GLN A 73 -0.61 0.92 -23.02
C GLN A 73 -1.07 2.10 -22.15
N ILE A 74 -0.85 3.33 -22.62
CA ILE A 74 -1.26 4.54 -21.88
C ILE A 74 -2.79 4.57 -21.66
N GLU A 75 -3.58 4.25 -22.68
CA GLU A 75 -5.04 4.20 -22.56
C GLU A 75 -5.51 3.14 -21.54
N LEU A 76 -4.89 1.96 -21.55
CA LEU A 76 -5.19 0.89 -20.61
C LEU A 76 -4.81 1.25 -19.17
N ILE A 77 -3.65 1.90 -18.97
CA ILE A 77 -3.19 2.40 -17.67
C ILE A 77 -4.20 3.40 -17.10
N ARG A 78 -4.56 4.43 -17.89
CA ARG A 78 -5.50 5.48 -17.46
C ARG A 78 -6.87 4.91 -17.13
N THR A 79 -7.39 4.05 -18.00
CA THR A 79 -8.69 3.41 -17.80
C THR A 79 -8.69 2.62 -16.49
N HIS A 80 -7.67 1.78 -16.28
CA HIS A 80 -7.56 0.97 -15.08
C HIS A 80 -7.42 1.81 -13.80
N LEU A 81 -6.56 2.84 -13.79
CA LEU A 81 -6.36 3.69 -12.61
C LEU A 81 -7.57 4.57 -12.29
N ALA A 82 -8.31 5.04 -13.30
CA ALA A 82 -9.56 5.75 -13.09
C ALA A 82 -10.64 4.85 -12.45
N GLU A 83 -10.71 3.59 -12.89
CA GLU A 83 -11.60 2.61 -12.28
C GLU A 83 -11.20 2.25 -10.84
N GLU A 84 -9.91 2.03 -10.57
CA GLU A 84 -9.39 1.82 -9.21
C GLU A 84 -9.71 3.00 -8.32
N ALA A 85 -9.55 4.24 -8.82
CA ALA A 85 -9.91 5.43 -8.08
C ALA A 85 -11.41 5.42 -7.70
N GLN A 86 -12.27 5.04 -8.64
CA GLN A 86 -13.70 4.90 -8.37
C GLN A 86 -13.99 3.81 -7.33
N ARG A 87 -13.34 2.65 -7.41
CA ARG A 87 -13.50 1.53 -6.46
C ARG A 87 -13.03 1.90 -5.05
N PHE A 88 -11.83 2.47 -4.94
CA PHE A 88 -11.25 2.90 -3.66
C PHE A 88 -12.10 3.97 -2.97
N SER A 89 -12.71 4.88 -3.74
CA SER A 89 -13.63 5.88 -3.19
C SER A 89 -14.88 5.29 -2.51
N GLN A 90 -15.19 4.02 -2.81
CA GLN A 90 -16.29 3.25 -2.24
C GLN A 90 -15.83 2.24 -1.18
N GLY A 91 -14.53 2.19 -0.88
CA GLY A 91 -13.93 1.23 0.03
C GLY A 91 -13.73 -0.16 -0.56
N ASP A 92 -13.83 -0.28 -1.89
CA ASP A 92 -13.57 -1.53 -2.60
C ASP A 92 -12.08 -1.60 -2.98
N PHE A 93 -11.34 -2.47 -2.28
CA PHE A 93 -9.91 -2.75 -2.51
C PHE A 93 -9.68 -4.17 -3.04
N HIS A 94 -10.64 -4.71 -3.80
CA HIS A 94 -10.59 -6.08 -4.31
C HIS A 94 -9.35 -6.37 -5.16
N ASP A 95 -8.98 -5.47 -6.08
CA ASP A 95 -7.82 -5.64 -6.97
C ASP A 95 -6.50 -5.77 -6.16
N PRO A 96 -6.18 -4.85 -5.22
CA PRO A 96 -5.06 -5.04 -4.29
C PRO A 96 -5.13 -6.35 -3.50
N GLN A 97 -6.32 -6.75 -3.04
CA GLN A 97 -6.49 -8.02 -2.32
C GLN A 97 -6.21 -9.24 -3.20
N MET A 98 -6.61 -9.22 -4.47
CA MET A 98 -6.35 -10.30 -5.42
C MET A 98 -4.84 -10.47 -5.64
N ILE A 99 -4.10 -9.38 -5.81
CA ILE A 99 -2.65 -9.40 -6.01
C ILE A 99 -1.91 -9.76 -4.71
N HIS A 100 -2.27 -9.06 -3.61
CA HIS A 100 -1.51 -9.12 -2.37
C HIS A 100 -1.99 -10.18 -1.37
N GLY A 101 -3.16 -10.77 -1.60
CA GLY A 101 -3.82 -11.74 -0.73
C GLY A 101 -4.60 -11.08 0.41
N GLU A 102 -5.48 -11.86 1.05
CA GLU A 102 -6.36 -11.40 2.14
C GLU A 102 -5.60 -10.89 3.37
N ASN A 103 -4.34 -11.31 3.53
CA ASN A 103 -3.47 -10.92 4.63
C ASN A 103 -2.59 -9.70 4.30
N MET A 104 -2.90 -8.96 3.24
CA MET A 104 -2.22 -7.70 2.94
C MET A 104 -2.28 -6.78 4.15
N ALA A 105 -1.10 -6.36 4.62
CA ALA A 105 -1.00 -5.42 5.74
C ALA A 105 -1.75 -4.12 5.40
N GLY A 106 -2.66 -3.70 6.28
CA GLY A 106 -3.44 -2.47 6.08
C GLY A 106 -4.76 -2.65 5.32
N LEU A 107 -5.04 -3.81 4.70
CA LEU A 107 -6.24 -3.99 3.86
C LEU A 107 -7.54 -3.72 4.63
N HIS A 108 -7.68 -4.30 5.83
CA HIS A 108 -8.86 -4.07 6.67
C HIS A 108 -8.98 -2.59 7.09
N GLN A 109 -7.86 -1.94 7.40
CA GLN A 109 -7.84 -0.52 7.76
C GLN A 109 -8.25 0.37 6.57
N LEU A 110 -7.82 0.04 5.36
CA LEU A 110 -8.21 0.74 4.14
C LEU A 110 -9.71 0.59 3.88
N MET A 111 -10.23 -0.65 3.88
CA MET A 111 -11.65 -0.95 3.67
C MET A 111 -12.56 -0.26 4.69
N MET A 112 -12.20 -0.27 5.98
CA MET A 112 -13.02 0.36 7.03
C MET A 112 -12.84 1.88 7.09
N GLY A 113 -11.68 2.36 6.67
CA GLY A 113 -11.27 3.77 6.77
C GLY A 113 -11.49 4.59 5.50
N TYR A 114 -12.03 4.02 4.42
CA TYR A 114 -12.06 4.65 3.10
C TYR A 114 -12.64 6.07 3.08
N LYS A 115 -13.65 6.34 3.91
CA LYS A 115 -14.27 7.68 4.03
C LYS A 115 -13.33 8.77 4.60
N ASN A 116 -12.23 8.37 5.22
CA ASN A 116 -11.21 9.27 5.77
C ASN A 116 -10.01 9.44 4.82
N ILE A 117 -10.02 8.79 3.65
CA ILE A 117 -8.98 8.90 2.64
C ILE A 117 -9.42 9.95 1.61
N ASN A 118 -8.62 10.99 1.43
CA ASN A 118 -8.76 11.87 0.26
C ASN A 118 -8.06 11.19 -0.92
N LEU A 119 -8.81 10.87 -1.97
CA LEU A 119 -8.31 10.19 -3.14
C LEU A 119 -8.42 11.12 -4.35
N GLU A 120 -7.29 11.34 -5.00
CA GLU A 120 -7.18 12.16 -6.19
C GLU A 120 -6.56 11.33 -7.31
N TYR A 121 -7.13 11.46 -8.52
CA TYR A 121 -6.68 10.79 -9.73
C TYR A 121 -6.44 11.84 -10.82
N SER A 122 -5.34 11.70 -11.54
CA SER A 122 -5.01 12.53 -12.70
C SER A 122 -4.08 11.79 -13.64
N ASP A 123 -4.33 11.90 -14.94
CA ASP A 123 -3.44 11.41 -16.00
C ASP A 123 -2.10 12.16 -15.99
N ILE A 124 -1.00 11.46 -16.32
CA ILE A 124 0.30 12.07 -16.63
C ILE A 124 0.75 11.72 -18.04
N GLU A 125 1.87 12.30 -18.52
CA GLU A 125 2.28 12.25 -19.93
C GLU A 125 2.33 10.82 -20.51
N ASN A 126 2.94 9.88 -19.79
CA ASN A 126 3.11 8.48 -20.21
C ASN A 126 2.20 7.49 -19.44
N GLY A 127 1.11 7.96 -18.85
CA GLY A 127 0.18 7.16 -18.04
C GLY A 127 -0.67 8.04 -17.16
#